data_AF-A0A6J4K7K0-F1
#
_entry.id   AF-A0A6J4K7K0-F1
#
_cell.length_a   1.000
_cell.length_b   1.000
_cell.length_c   1.000
_cell.angle_alpha   90.00
_cell.angle_beta   90.00
_cell.angle_gamma   90.00
#
_symmetry.space_group_name_H-M   'P 1'
#
loop_
_entity.id
_entity.type
_entity.pdbx_description
1 polymer ?
#
loop_
_entity_poly.entity_id
_entity_poly.type
_entity_poly.pdbx_seq_one_letter_code
_entity_poly.pdbx_strand_id
1 'polypeptide(L)' 'KTPLWYYVLKEAEVRANGNSLGELGSRIVCETIVGLLQNDRNSILNDRGRALVNAVRLPNGDPVVSIRDFLEFAGVAN' A
#
# COMPACT_ATOMS: atom_id res chain seq x y z
N LYS A 1 -22.22 -15.12 18.22
CA LYS A 1 -21.65 -13.78 17.97
C LYS A 1 -21.03 -13.79 16.57
N THR A 2 -21.37 -12.85 15.70
CA THR A 2 -20.80 -12.77 14.34
C THR A 2 -19.46 -12.05 14.39
N PRO A 3 -18.39 -12.57 13.74
CA PRO A 3 -17.07 -11.94 13.78
C PRO A 3 -16.99 -10.69 12.90
N LEU A 4 -16.07 -9.76 13.24
CA LEU A 4 -15.90 -8.50 12.51
C LEU A 4 -15.63 -8.71 11.01
N TRP A 5 -14.77 -9.67 10.65
CA TRP A 5 -14.42 -9.93 9.26
C TRP A 5 -15.65 -10.26 8.40
N TYR A 6 -16.67 -10.90 8.97
CA TYR A 6 -17.88 -11.24 8.25
C TYR A 6 -18.69 -9.98 7.88
N TYR A 7 -18.74 -8.98 8.77
CA TYR A 7 -19.37 -7.69 8.45
C TYR A 7 -18.59 -6.92 7.39
N VAL A 8 -17.26 -6.96 7.43
CA VAL A 8 -16.41 -6.33 6.40
C VAL A 8 -16.65 -6.95 5.03
N LEU A 9 -16.73 -8.29 4.95
CA LEU A 9 -17.05 -8.97 3.69
C LEU A 9 -18.48 -8.65 3.22
N LYS A 10 -19.45 -8.59 4.14
CA LYS A 10 -20.83 -8.24 3.78
C LYS A 10 -20.95 -6.79 3.28
N GLU A 11 -20.22 -5.86 3.88
CA GLU A 11 -20.16 -4.47 3.42
C GLU A 11 -19.55 -4.39 2.01
N ALA A 12 -18.45 -5.09 1.76
CA ALA A 12 -17.81 -5.15 0.45
C ALA A 12 -18.76 -5.71 -0.63
N GLU A 13 -19.47 -6.80 -0.30
CA GLU A 13 -20.48 -7.40 -1.18
C GLU A 13 -21.56 -6.36 -1.56
N VAL A 14 -22.13 -5.66 -0.57
CA VAL A 14 -23.25 -4.72 -0.79
C VAL A 14 -22.80 -3.43 -1.48
N ARG A 15 -21.59 -2.92 -1.19
CA ARG A 15 -21.12 -1.62 -1.68
C ARG A 15 -20.42 -1.67 -3.02
N ALA A 16 -19.73 -2.77 -3.32
CA ALA A 16 -18.84 -2.88 -4.47
C ALA A 16 -18.92 -4.24 -5.20
N ASN A 17 -19.98 -5.02 -4.96
CA ASN A 17 -20.10 -6.40 -5.45
C ASN A 17 -18.90 -7.28 -5.05
N GLY A 18 -18.28 -6.98 -3.90
CA GLY A 18 -17.10 -7.67 -3.41
C GLY A 18 -15.78 -7.32 -4.10
N ASN A 19 -15.75 -6.38 -5.06
CA ASN A 19 -14.52 -6.02 -5.79
C ASN A 19 -13.60 -5.06 -5.02
N SER A 20 -14.10 -4.44 -3.95
CA SER A 20 -13.31 -3.62 -3.05
C SER A 20 -13.93 -3.62 -1.65
N LEU A 21 -13.13 -3.23 -0.65
CA LEU A 21 -13.64 -3.02 0.70
C LEU A 21 -14.64 -1.85 0.72
N GLY A 22 -15.65 -1.97 1.58
CA GLY A 22 -16.50 -0.84 1.92
C GLY A 22 -15.80 0.18 2.80
N GLU A 23 -16.54 1.16 3.28
CA GLU A 23 -16.00 2.28 4.06
C GLU A 23 -15.33 1.81 5.34
N LEU A 24 -15.97 0.92 6.11
CA LEU A 24 -15.43 0.41 7.36
C LEU A 24 -14.15 -0.40 7.12
N GLY A 25 -14.21 -1.36 6.17
CA GLY A 25 -13.05 -2.18 5.83
C GLY A 25 -11.87 -1.34 5.33
N SER A 26 -12.14 -0.37 4.46
CA SER A 26 -11.13 0.54 3.93
C SER A 26 -10.51 1.40 5.03
N ARG A 27 -11.32 1.94 5.95
CA ARG A 27 -10.82 2.76 7.06
C ARG A 27 -9.84 1.99 7.93
N ILE A 28 -10.18 0.76 8.32
CA ILE A 28 -9.30 -0.08 9.15
C ILE A 28 -7.95 -0.32 8.47
N VAL A 29 -7.96 -0.69 7.18
CA VAL A 29 -6.73 -0.97 6.44
C VAL A 29 -5.91 0.31 6.23
N CYS A 30 -6.55 1.40 5.80
CA CYS A 30 -5.88 2.68 5.57
C CYS A 30 -5.27 3.24 6.85
N GLU A 31 -6.00 3.24 7.96
CA GLU A 31 -5.47 3.73 9.25
C GLU A 31 -4.32 2.87 9.77
N THR A 32 -4.34 1.56 9.51
CA THR A 32 -3.22 0.69 9.86
C THR A 32 -1.97 1.08 9.06
N ILE A 33 -2.08 1.24 7.74
CA ILE A 33 -0.95 1.65 6.87
C ILE A 33 -0.44 3.04 7.26
N VAL A 34 -1.35 4.01 7.45
CA VAL A 34 -0.99 5.37 7.88
C VAL A 34 -0.29 5.34 9.23
N GLY A 35 -0.81 4.57 10.19
CA GLY A 35 -0.21 4.39 11.50
C GLY A 35 1.21 3.81 11.41
N LEU A 36 1.43 2.81 10.56
CA LEU A 36 2.77 2.25 10.31
C LEU A 36 3.71 3.32 9.74
N LEU A 37 3.28 4.05 8.72
CA LEU A 37 4.09 5.12 8.11
C LEU A 37 4.42 6.24 9.10
N GLN A 38 3.49 6.60 9.98
CA GLN A 38 3.72 7.66 10.97
C GLN A 38 4.65 7.22 12.11
N ASN A 39 4.56 5.96 12.55
CA ASN A 39 5.24 5.50 13.76
C ASN A 39 6.56 4.76 13.51
N ASP A 40 6.81 4.27 12.30
CA ASP A 40 8.11 3.71 11.94
C ASP A 40 9.13 4.84 11.71
N ARG A 41 10.20 4.85 12.51
CA ARG A 41 11.28 5.85 12.42
C ARG A 41 12.02 5.81 11.08
N ASN A 42 12.00 4.66 10.41
CA ASN A 42 12.64 4.46 9.11
C ASN A 42 11.64 4.55 7.95
N SER A 43 10.37 4.92 8.21
CA SER A 43 9.39 5.10 7.15
C SER A 43 9.82 6.22 6.20
N ILE A 44 9.33 6.17 4.97
CA ILE A 44 9.58 7.24 4.00
C ILE A 44 9.04 8.62 4.44
N LEU A 45 8.06 8.66 5.35
CA LEU A 45 7.55 9.92 5.92
C LEU A 45 8.52 10.51 6.95
N ASN A 46 9.20 9.65 7.71
CA ASN A 46 10.10 10.06 8.79
C ASN A 46 11.56 10.14 8.35
N ASP A 47 11.92 9.49 7.25
CA ASP A 47 13.24 9.59 6.63
C ASP A 47 13.40 10.94 5.92
N ARG A 48 14.23 11.82 6.49
CA ARG A 48 14.46 13.21 6.06
C ARG A 48 15.28 13.31 4.77
N GLY A 49 14.80 12.68 3.70
CA GLY A 49 15.33 12.78 2.35
C GLY A 49 16.34 11.72 1.93
N ARG A 50 16.77 10.76 2.77
CA ARG A 50 17.73 9.75 2.29
C ARG A 50 17.12 8.77 1.28
N ALA A 51 15.88 8.34 1.47
CA ALA A 51 15.17 7.45 0.56
C ALA A 51 14.84 8.10 -0.80
N LEU A 52 14.49 9.39 -0.82
CA LEU A 52 14.17 10.10 -2.07
C LEU A 52 15.42 10.50 -2.86
N VAL A 53 16.53 10.82 -2.16
CA VAL A 53 17.80 11.19 -2.80
C VAL A 53 18.48 9.97 -3.43
N ASN A 54 18.24 8.77 -2.89
CA ASN A 54 18.67 7.48 -3.44
C ASN A 54 17.50 6.66 -4.00
N ALA A 55 16.53 7.31 -4.65
CA ALA A 55 15.37 6.63 -5.23
C ALA A 55 15.79 5.34 -5.92
N VAL A 56 15.08 4.24 -5.65
CA VAL A 56 15.35 2.93 -6.25
C VAL A 56 15.39 3.11 -7.77
N ARG A 57 16.48 2.66 -8.41
CA ARG A 57 16.70 2.81 -9.85
C ARG A 57 16.61 1.46 -10.53
N LEU A 58 16.05 1.47 -11.74
CA LEU A 58 16.15 0.36 -12.66
C LEU A 58 17.62 0.10 -13.07
N PRO A 59 17.94 -1.08 -13.62
CA PRO A 59 19.30 -1.40 -14.09
C PRO A 59 19.85 -0.40 -15.13
N ASN A 60 18.96 0.24 -15.89
CA ASN A 60 19.31 1.27 -16.88
C ASN A 60 19.58 2.66 -16.25
N GLY A 61 19.39 2.82 -14.94
CA GLY A 61 19.59 4.07 -14.20
C GLY A 61 18.34 4.95 -14.07
N ASP A 62 17.21 4.60 -14.70
CA ASP A 62 15.96 5.35 -14.59
C ASP A 62 15.33 5.19 -13.19
N PRO A 63 14.64 6.21 -12.67
CA PRO A 63 13.98 6.11 -11.38
C PRO A 63 12.75 5.20 -11.46
N VAL A 64 12.52 4.40 -10.41
CA VAL A 64 11.28 3.65 -10.22
C VAL A 64 10.19 4.62 -9.76
N VAL A 65 9.23 4.93 -10.64
CA VAL A 65 8.14 5.89 -10.35
C VAL A 65 6.74 5.29 -10.55
N SER A 66 6.66 4.11 -11.15
CA SER A 66 5.42 3.39 -11.39
C SER A 66 5.44 1.97 -10.82
N ILE A 67 4.25 1.36 -10.69
CA ILE A 67 4.14 -0.06 -10.32
C ILE A 67 4.83 -0.94 -11.36
N ARG A 68 4.81 -0.55 -12.64
CA ARG A 68 5.50 -1.29 -13.70
C ARG A 68 7.00 -1.28 -13.46
N ASP A 69 7.58 -0.10 -13.20
CA ASP A 69 9.02 0.05 -12.94
C ASP A 69 9.40 -0.76 -11.69
N PHE A 70 8.53 -0.80 -10.68
CA PHE A 70 8.76 -1.61 -9.49
C PHE A 70 8.78 -3.12 -9.80
N LEU A 71 7.86 -3.59 -10.65
CA LEU A 71 7.81 -4.99 -11.08
C LEU A 71 9.00 -5.37 -11.96
N GLU A 72 9.44 -4.46 -12.83
CA GLU A 72 10.66 -4.62 -13.63
C GLU A 72 11.90 -4.67 -12.72
N PHE A 73 12.01 -3.74 -11.77
CA PHE A 73 13.08 -3.72 -10.77
C PHE A 73 13.13 -5.02 -9.94
N ALA A 74 11.98 -5.56 -9.57
CA ALA A 74 11.88 -6.82 -8.83
C ALA A 74 12.10 -8.08 -9.70
N GLY A 75 12.30 -7.93 -11.02
CA GLY A 75 12.54 -9.04 -11.95
C GLY A 75 11.30 -9.90 -12.22
N VAL A 76 10.10 -9.36 -12.01
CA VAL A 76 8.81 -10.07 -12.18
C VAL A 76 7.99 -9.54 -13.36
N ALA A 77 8.44 -8.48 -14.01
CA ALA A 77 7.92 -7.99 -15.29
C ALA A 77 9.08 -7.68 -16.25
N ASN A 78 8.82 -7.82 -17.54
CA ASN A 78 9.71 -7.40 -18.64
C ASN A 78 9.15 -6.15 -19.34
#